data_AF-A0A1W1VIZ3-F1
#
_entry.id   AF-A0A1W1VIZ3-F1
#
_cell.length_a   1.000
_cell.length_b   1.000
_cell.length_c   1.000
_cell.angle_alpha   90.00
_cell.angle_beta   90.00
_cell.angle_gamma   90.00
#
_symmetry.space_group_name_H-M   'P 1'
#
loop_
_entity.id
_entity.type
_entity.pdbx_description
1 polymer ?
#
loop_
_entity_poly.entity_id
_entity_poly.type
_entity_poly.pdbx_seq_one_letter_code
_entity_poly.pdbx_strand_id
1 'polypeptide(L)' 'MEYFLPDTYILRTQRHPDGQIELTLSRDAGLPDISDILIGSTDTWKVTEVLRDSADIRVRVQRA' A
#
# COMPACT_ATOMS: atom_id res chain seq x y z
N MET A 1 -16.84 8.48 11.69
CA MET A 1 -15.68 9.19 11.12
C MET A 1 -15.28 8.42 9.89
N GLU A 2 -15.53 8.98 8.71
CA GLU A 2 -15.10 8.39 7.44
C GLU A 2 -13.59 8.56 7.31
N TYR A 3 -12.85 7.46 7.41
CA TYR A 3 -11.44 7.41 7.04
C TYR A 3 -11.36 7.30 5.52
N PHE A 4 -11.57 8.42 4.83
CA PHE A 4 -11.19 8.54 3.43
C PHE A 4 -9.70 8.84 3.39
N LEU A 5 -8.87 7.82 3.10
CA LEU A 5 -7.53 8.07 2.61
C LEU A 5 -7.66 8.83 1.29
N PRO A 6 -7.03 10.02 1.13
CA PRO A 6 -7.04 10.70 -0.15
C PRO A 6 -6.43 9.79 -1.23
N ASP A 7 -6.82 10.02 -2.48
CA ASP A 7 -6.28 9.31 -3.65
C ASP A 7 -4.75 9.18 -3.51
N THR A 8 -4.32 7.96 -3.24
CA THR A 8 -2.93 7.65 -2.91
C THR A 8 -2.23 7.20 -4.16
N TYR A 9 -1.17 7.89 -4.54
CA TYR A 9 -0.38 7.51 -5.70
C TYR A 9 0.59 6.39 -5.32
N ILE A 10 0.41 5.24 -5.98
CA ILE A 10 1.41 4.17 -5.98
C ILE A 10 2.57 4.65 -6.86
N LEU A 11 3.67 5.03 -6.23
CA LEU A 11 4.89 5.46 -6.91
C LEU A 11 5.62 4.29 -7.55
N ARG A 12 5.56 3.11 -6.92
CA ARG A 12 6.22 1.90 -7.41
C ARG A 12 5.51 0.64 -6.93
N THR A 13 5.48 -0.35 -7.82
CA THR A 13 5.05 -1.72 -7.52
C THR A 13 6.21 -2.67 -7.77
N GLN A 14 6.57 -3.48 -6.77
CA GLN A 14 7.60 -4.51 -6.87
C GLN A 14 7.00 -5.87 -6.53
N ARG A 15 7.22 -6.87 -7.38
CA ARG A 15 6.81 -8.25 -7.12
C ARG A 15 8.03 -9.04 -6.68
N HIS A 16 7.93 -9.69 -5.53
CA HIS A 16 8.95 -10.57 -5.00
C HIS A 16 8.77 -12.01 -5.53
N PRO A 17 9.85 -12.81 -5.60
CA PRO A 17 9.79 -14.19 -6.10
C PRO A 17 8.88 -15.13 -5.28
N ASP A 18 8.62 -14.78 -4.03
CA ASP A 18 7.72 -15.49 -3.11
C ASP A 18 6.23 -15.16 -3.34
N GLY A 19 5.93 -14.31 -4.33
CA GLY A 19 4.57 -13.87 -4.64
C GLY A 19 4.09 -12.67 -3.82
N GLN A 20 4.90 -12.13 -2.91
CA GLN A 20 4.56 -10.88 -2.22
C GLN A 20 4.67 -9.68 -3.16
N ILE A 21 3.78 -8.71 -2.96
CA ILE A 21 3.81 -7.44 -3.70
C ILE A 21 4.16 -6.35 -2.70
N GLU A 22 5.20 -5.57 -2.99
CA GLU A 22 5.54 -4.35 -2.27
C GLU A 22 5.06 -3.15 -3.08
N LEU A 23 4.32 -2.24 -2.44
CA LEU A 23 3.89 -0.97 -3.00
C LEU A 23 4.64 0.14 -2.27
N THR A 24 5.18 1.10 -3.03
CA THR A 24 5.68 2.37 -2.51
C THR A 24 4.62 3.43 -2.73
N LEU A 25 4.19 4.09 -1.65
CA LEU A 25 3.14 5.09 -1.64
C LEU A 25 3.75 6.49 -1.43
N SER A 26 3.16 7.51 -2.05
CA SER A 26 3.50 8.91 -1.76
C SER A 26 3.25 9.25 -0.29
N ARG A 27 4.07 10.09 0.35
CA ARG A 27 3.87 10.49 1.76
C ARG A 27 2.57 11.23 2.04
N ASP A 28 1.97 11.83 1.02
CA ASP A 28 0.68 12.52 1.14
C ASP A 28 -0.49 11.53 1.31
N ALA A 29 -0.23 10.25 1.03
CA ALA A 29 -1.10 9.18 1.44
C ALA A 29 -0.98 9.02 2.95
N GLY A 30 -2.10 9.20 3.66
CA GLY A 30 -2.16 8.81 5.07
C GLY A 30 -1.58 7.41 5.26
N LEU A 31 -0.96 7.16 6.43
CA LEU A 31 -0.31 5.90 6.70
C LEU A 31 -1.35 4.76 6.72
N PRO A 32 -1.29 3.80 5.80
CA PRO A 32 -2.15 2.63 5.87
C PRO A 32 -1.76 1.76 7.07
N ASP A 33 -2.74 1.07 7.63
CA ASP A 33 -2.57 0.09 8.69
C ASP A 33 -2.62 -1.35 8.14
N ILE A 34 -2.12 -2.28 8.94
CA ILE A 34 -2.18 -3.71 8.60
C ILE A 34 -3.66 -4.14 8.54
N SER A 35 -4.01 -4.89 7.51
CA SER A 35 -5.37 -5.28 7.13
C SER A 35 -6.21 -4.24 6.41
N ASP A 36 -5.69 -3.02 6.19
CA ASP A 36 -6.35 -2.05 5.31
C ASP A 36 -6.47 -2.61 3.88
N ILE A 37 -7.51 -2.15 3.19
CA ILE A 37 -7.77 -2.51 1.81
C ILE A 37 -7.39 -1.33 0.92
N LEU A 38 -6.41 -1.54 0.04
CA LEU A 38 -6.02 -0.60 -0.99
C LEU A 38 -6.75 -0.97 -2.27
N ILE A 39 -7.57 -0.04 -2.76
CA ILE A 39 -8.34 -0.21 -4.00
C ILE A 39 -7.62 0.58 -5.10
N GLY A 40 -6.96 -0.12 -6.00
CA GLY A 40 -6.41 0.45 -7.22
C GLY A 40 -7.45 0.45 -8.35
N SER A 41 -7.07 1.05 -9.47
CA SER A 41 -7.92 1.12 -10.67
C SER A 41 -8.22 -0.25 -11.29
N THR A 42 -7.31 -1.22 -11.13
CA THR A 42 -7.41 -2.56 -11.75
C THR A 42 -7.47 -3.70 -10.75
N ASP A 43 -7.13 -3.44 -9.50
CA ASP A 43 -6.79 -4.45 -8.53
C ASP A 43 -7.16 -3.98 -7.13
N THR A 44 -7.47 -4.94 -6.26
CA THR A 44 -7.67 -4.70 -4.84
C THR A 44 -6.64 -5.49 -4.05
N TRP A 45 -6.04 -4.84 -3.08
CA TRP A 45 -5.00 -5.44 -2.25
C TRP A 45 -5.30 -5.26 -0.77
N LYS A 46 -4.95 -6.27 0.02
CA LYS A 46 -4.95 -6.20 1.48
C LYS A 46 -3.52 -5.95 1.98
N VAL A 47 -3.34 -4.94 2.82
CA VAL A 47 -2.06 -4.65 3.47
C VAL A 47 -1.74 -5.75 4.48
N THR A 48 -0.59 -6.39 4.31
CA THR A 48 -0.08 -7.43 5.22
C THR A 48 1.04 -6.92 6.11
N GLU A 49 1.81 -5.93 5.65
CA GLU A 49 2.93 -5.34 6.39
C GLU A 49 3.11 -3.87 5.99
N VAL A 50 3.48 -3.03 6.95
CA VAL A 50 3.80 -1.61 6.72
C VAL A 50 5.27 -1.38 7.05
N LEU A 51 6.06 -1.09 6.03
CA LEU A 51 7.49 -0.81 6.10
C LEU A 51 7.70 0.70 6.06
N ARG A 52 7.97 1.29 7.24
CA ARG A 52 8.19 2.72 7.36
C ARG A 52 9.67 3.04 7.18
N ASP A 53 9.98 3.83 6.16
CA ASP A 53 11.26 4.49 6.03
C ASP A 53 11.07 6.01 6.16
N SER A 54 12.12 6.70 6.56
CA SER A 54 12.21 8.16 6.62
C SER A 54 11.96 8.85 5.27
N ALA A 55 12.12 8.12 4.16
CA ALA A 55 11.99 8.60 2.79
C ALA A 55 10.58 8.38 2.19
N ASP A 56 10.04 7.18 2.36
CA ASP A 56 8.84 6.70 1.66
C ASP A 56 8.03 5.75 2.54
N ILE A 57 6.73 5.65 2.27
CA ILE A 57 5.86 4.63 2.87
C ILE A 57 5.88 3.41 1.96
N ARG A 58 6.38 2.30 2.46
CA ARG A 58 6.34 1.01 1.76
C ARG A 58 5.34 0.11 2.45
N VAL A 59 4.57 -0.64 1.68
CA VAL A 59 3.64 -1.64 2.22
C VAL A 59 3.78 -2.93 1.45
N ARG A 60 3.73 -4.05 2.17
CA ARG A 60 3.50 -5.34 1.52
C ARG A 60 2.04 -5.65 1.51
N VAL A 61 1.61 -6.21 0.41
CA VAL A 61 0.21 -6.48 0.13
C VAL A 61 0.03 -7.84 -0.50
N GLN A 62 -1.18 -8.36 -0.33
CA GLN A 62 -1.67 -9.55 -1.01
C GLN A 62 -2.89 -9.16 -1.84
N ARG A 63 -3.04 -9.72 -3.05
CA ARG A 63 -4.30 -9.57 -3.81
C ARG A 63 -5.46 -10.14 -2.99
N ALA A 64 -6.55 -9.39 -2.91
CA ALA A 64 -7.80 -9.82 -2.29
C ALA A 64 -8.58 -10.79 -3.18
#